data_AF-A0A1G0STD7-F1
#
_entry.id   AF-A0A1G0STD7-F1
#
_cell.length_a   1.000
_cell.length_b   1.000
_cell.length_c   1.000
_cell.angle_alpha   90.00
_cell.angle_beta   90.00
_cell.angle_gamma   90.00
#
_symmetry.space_group_name_H-M   'P 1'
#
loop_
_entity.id
_entity.type
_entity.pdbx_description
1 polymer ?
#
loop_
_entity_poly.entity_id
_entity_poly.type
_entity_poly.pdbx_seq_one_letter_code
_entity_poly.pdbx_strand_id
1 'polypeptide(L)'
;MTEQIIHSVLLALHNIALVGCAAAPFYNRALVLNRGQYGPKLHYELDKVVEDTLQGNAPYCITFIITLIISGIAMPFNYYLFQGTIKEMHLVAITALTVKLIAVSGMVVIMLRIFYRINPRLRELFGKFSPTAKPDEANEKEFFTLRAKRKALCEICLVFAIIVLVASAFLGFSI
;
A
#
# COMPACT_ATOMS: atom_id res chain seq x y z
N MET A 1 11.16 -32.42 2.59
CA MET A 1 10.52 -32.13 1.29
C MET A 1 9.26 -31.27 1.47
N THR A 2 8.29 -31.70 2.29
CA THR A 2 7.06 -30.93 2.55
C THR A 2 7.30 -29.51 3.07
N GLU A 3 8.20 -29.33 4.04
CA GLU A 3 8.59 -28.01 4.57
C GLU A 3 9.04 -27.05 3.46
N GLN A 4 9.91 -27.52 2.56
CA GLN A 4 10.47 -26.71 1.46
C GLN A 4 9.43 -26.34 0.41
N ILE A 5 8.46 -27.23 0.14
CA ILE A 5 7.34 -26.96 -0.76
C ILE A 5 6.47 -25.85 -0.15
N ILE A 6 6.06 -25.99 1.12
CA ILE A 6 5.27 -24.98 1.81
C ILE A 6 6.01 -23.64 1.85
N HIS A 7 7.30 -23.65 2.20
CA HIS A 7 8.12 -22.46 2.22
C HIS A 7 8.18 -21.76 0.85
N SER A 8 8.37 -22.53 -0.23
CA SER A 8 8.41 -21.99 -1.60
C SER A 8 7.07 -21.34 -2.00
N VAL A 9 5.95 -21.97 -1.65
CA VAL A 9 4.61 -21.41 -1.89
C VAL A 9 4.40 -20.11 -1.10
N LEU A 10 4.75 -20.12 0.20
CA LEU A 10 4.65 -18.93 1.04
C LEU A 10 5.51 -17.78 0.51
N LEU A 11 6.75 -18.07 0.10
CA LEU A 11 7.65 -17.09 -0.48
C LEU A 11 7.11 -16.51 -1.79
N ALA A 12 6.56 -17.36 -2.67
CA ALA A 12 5.95 -16.91 -3.92
C ALA A 12 4.75 -15.98 -3.64
N LEU A 13 3.85 -16.37 -2.75
CA LEU A 13 2.71 -15.54 -2.33
C LEU A 13 3.17 -14.23 -1.69
N HIS A 14 4.19 -14.26 -0.84
CA HIS A 14 4.75 -13.08 -0.19
C HIS A 14 5.32 -12.09 -1.20
N ASN A 15 6.06 -12.57 -2.19
CA ASN A 15 6.66 -11.73 -3.22
C ASN A 15 5.60 -11.11 -4.16
N ILE A 16 4.59 -11.89 -4.57
CA ILE A 16 3.46 -11.38 -5.35
C ILE A 16 2.72 -10.30 -4.56
N ALA A 17 2.46 -10.55 -3.27
CA ALA A 17 1.81 -9.60 -2.39
C ALA A 17 2.64 -8.31 -2.23
N LEU A 18 3.96 -8.42 -2.12
CA LEU A 18 4.84 -7.27 -2.02
C LEU A 18 4.78 -6.39 -3.27
N VAL A 19 4.88 -7.01 -4.45
CA VAL A 19 4.77 -6.30 -5.73
C VAL A 19 3.39 -5.64 -5.88
N GLY A 20 2.31 -6.37 -5.60
CA GLY A 20 0.95 -5.84 -5.65
C GLY A 20 0.73 -4.68 -4.68
N CYS A 21 1.32 -4.77 -3.48
CA CYS A 21 1.23 -3.71 -2.47
C CYS A 21 1.97 -2.44 -2.90
N ALA A 22 3.12 -2.56 -3.59
CA ALA A 22 3.88 -1.43 -4.11
C ALA A 22 3.31 -0.85 -5.42
N ALA A 23 2.65 -1.68 -6.24
CA ALA A 23 2.11 -1.27 -7.53
C ALA A 23 1.03 -0.20 -7.40
N ALA A 24 0.09 -0.37 -6.47
CA ALA A 24 -1.01 0.56 -6.30
C ALA A 24 -0.58 2.00 -5.91
N PRO A 25 0.26 2.27 -4.90
CA PRO A 25 0.73 3.62 -4.63
C PRO A 25 1.55 4.20 -5.79
N PHE A 26 2.29 3.38 -6.54
CA PHE A 26 3.02 3.80 -7.73
C PHE A 26 2.08 4.30 -8.85
N TYR A 27 1.12 3.47 -9.28
CA TYR A 27 0.18 3.83 -10.35
C TYR A 27 -0.77 4.95 -9.93
N ASN A 28 -1.27 4.91 -8.70
CA ASN A 28 -2.15 5.96 -8.17
C ASN A 28 -1.44 7.32 -8.13
N ARG A 29 -0.16 7.34 -7.77
CA ARG A 29 0.66 8.56 -7.81
C ARG A 29 0.82 9.06 -9.24
N ALA A 30 1.18 8.19 -10.18
CA ALA A 30 1.33 8.55 -11.58
C ALA A 30 0.03 9.14 -12.18
N LEU A 31 -1.11 8.52 -11.87
CA LEU A 31 -2.43 8.99 -12.30
C LEU A 31 -2.74 10.40 -11.79
N VAL A 32 -2.47 10.67 -10.51
CA VAL A 32 -2.70 12.00 -9.91
C VAL A 32 -1.76 13.05 -10.49
N LEU A 33 -0.50 12.70 -10.79
CA LEU A 33 0.46 13.60 -11.43
C LEU A 33 0.02 13.96 -12.85
N ASN A 34 -0.41 12.97 -13.64
CA ASN A 34 -0.91 13.20 -15.00
C ASN A 34 -2.19 14.05 -14.99
N ARG A 35 -3.10 13.82 -14.04
CA ARG A 35 -4.28 14.68 -13.84
C ARG A 35 -3.89 16.14 -13.60
N GLY A 36 -2.76 16.41 -12.94
CA GLY A 36 -2.28 17.77 -12.67
C GLY A 36 -2.07 18.63 -13.92
N GLN A 37 -1.88 18.02 -15.10
CA GLN A 37 -1.69 18.72 -16.38
C GLN A 37 -2.95 19.44 -16.86
N TYR A 38 -4.13 19.05 -16.38
CA TYR A 38 -5.43 19.63 -16.77
C TYR A 38 -5.84 20.85 -15.93
N GLY A 39 -4.95 21.33 -15.05
CA GLY A 39 -5.14 22.52 -14.24
C GLY A 39 -5.78 22.25 -12.86
N PRO A 40 -5.93 23.31 -12.04
CA PRO A 40 -6.34 23.18 -10.64
C PRO A 40 -7.86 23.03 -10.44
N LYS A 41 -8.67 23.36 -11.46
CA LYS A 41 -10.14 23.33 -11.37
C LYS A 41 -10.68 21.90 -11.41
N LEU A 42 -11.88 21.71 -10.87
CA LEU A 42 -12.63 20.46 -11.01
C LEU A 42 -13.09 20.25 -12.46
N HIS A 43 -12.77 19.08 -13.01
CA HIS A 43 -13.28 18.61 -14.30
C HIS A 43 -14.09 17.34 -14.05
N TYR A 44 -15.41 17.45 -13.95
CA TYR A 44 -16.25 16.38 -13.37
C TYR A 44 -16.01 14.99 -13.98
N GLU A 45 -16.07 14.86 -15.31
CA GLU A 45 -15.89 13.55 -15.97
C GLU A 45 -14.48 12.98 -15.77
N LEU A 46 -13.45 13.83 -15.90
CA LEU A 46 -12.05 13.42 -15.68
C LEU A 46 -11.82 13.03 -14.22
N ASP A 47 -12.26 13.86 -13.28
CA ASP A 47 -12.07 13.64 -11.86
C ASP A 47 -12.88 12.44 -11.36
N LYS A 48 -14.05 12.16 -11.96
CA LYS A 48 -14.82 10.94 -11.70
C LYS A 48 -14.03 9.70 -12.06
N VAL A 49 -13.50 9.63 -13.27
CA VAL A 49 -12.69 8.49 -13.73
C VAL A 49 -11.46 8.30 -12.83
N VAL A 50 -10.80 9.39 -12.45
CA VAL A 50 -9.64 9.33 -11.54
C VAL A 50 -10.06 8.85 -10.15
N GLU A 51 -11.12 9.38 -9.55
CA GLU A 51 -11.56 8.97 -8.22
C GLU A 51 -12.08 7.53 -8.17
N ASP A 52 -12.85 7.11 -9.18
CA ASP A 52 -13.34 5.73 -9.30
C ASP A 52 -12.18 4.74 -9.41
N THR A 53 -11.15 5.08 -10.20
CA THR A 53 -9.94 4.25 -10.33
C THR A 53 -9.18 4.16 -9.00
N LEU A 54 -8.94 5.30 -8.34
CA LEU A 54 -8.18 5.35 -7.09
C LEU A 54 -8.89 4.62 -5.94
N GLN A 55 -10.22 4.71 -5.88
CA GLN A 55 -11.01 4.04 -4.86
C GLN A 55 -11.20 2.56 -5.17
N GLY A 56 -11.36 2.19 -6.45
CA GLY A 56 -11.42 0.80 -6.90
C GLY A 56 -10.13 0.03 -6.62
N ASN A 57 -8.98 0.71 -6.60
CA ASN A 57 -7.68 0.10 -6.29
C ASN A 57 -7.48 -0.17 -4.78
N ALA A 58 -8.18 0.54 -3.90
CA ALA A 58 -7.92 0.50 -2.45
C ALA A 58 -8.19 -0.87 -1.80
N PRO A 59 -9.27 -1.63 -2.15
CA PRO A 59 -9.48 -2.99 -1.65
C PRO A 59 -8.33 -3.95 -2.00
N TYR A 60 -7.77 -3.85 -3.21
CA TYR A 60 -6.67 -4.71 -3.63
C TYR A 60 -5.41 -4.49 -2.78
N CYS A 61 -5.08 -3.24 -2.46
CA CYS A 61 -3.98 -2.94 -1.53
C CYS A 61 -4.17 -3.62 -0.16
N ILE A 62 -5.40 -3.61 0.35
CA ILE A 62 -5.73 -4.24 1.64
C ILE A 62 -5.54 -5.76 1.54
N THR A 63 -6.01 -6.38 0.47
CA THR A 63 -5.78 -7.80 0.25
C THR A 63 -4.28 -8.12 0.18
N PHE A 64 -3.50 -7.33 -0.58
CA PHE A 64 -2.06 -7.56 -0.69
C PHE A 64 -1.33 -7.35 0.64
N ILE A 65 -1.67 -6.34 1.44
CA ILE A 65 -0.99 -6.12 2.72
C ILE A 65 -1.33 -7.22 3.74
N ILE A 66 -2.57 -7.71 3.74
CA ILE A 66 -2.98 -8.85 4.57
C ILE A 66 -2.20 -10.10 4.15
N THR A 67 -2.16 -10.41 2.84
CA THR A 67 -1.40 -11.55 2.32
C THR A 67 0.09 -11.42 2.66
N LEU A 68 0.67 -10.22 2.58
CA LEU A 68 2.06 -9.96 2.92
C LEU A 68 2.35 -10.26 4.39
N ILE A 69 1.47 -9.83 5.30
CA ILE A 69 1.60 -10.09 6.74
C ILE A 69 1.45 -11.58 7.05
N ILE A 70 0.39 -12.22 6.53
CA ILE A 70 0.10 -13.64 6.79
C ILE A 70 1.25 -14.50 6.29
N SER A 71 1.66 -14.33 5.03
CA SER A 71 2.78 -15.09 4.45
C SER A 71 4.10 -14.79 5.17
N GLY A 72 4.32 -13.54 5.60
CA GLY A 72 5.49 -13.12 6.37
C GLY A 72 5.62 -13.84 7.72
N ILE A 73 4.52 -14.02 8.45
CA ILE A 73 4.46 -14.75 9.73
C ILE A 73 4.47 -16.26 9.51
N ALA A 74 3.81 -16.74 8.46
CA ALA A 74 3.73 -18.16 8.17
C ALA A 74 5.09 -18.78 7.83
N MET A 75 6.03 -18.03 7.24
CA MET A 75 7.37 -18.53 6.91
C MET A 75 8.20 -18.97 8.15
N PRO A 76 8.42 -18.12 9.18
CA PRO A 76 9.10 -18.55 10.39
C PRO A 76 8.29 -19.59 11.18
N PHE A 77 6.95 -19.51 11.15
CA PHE A 77 6.10 -20.52 11.79
C PHE A 77 6.22 -21.89 11.12
N ASN A 78 6.31 -21.95 9.79
CA ASN A 78 6.56 -23.18 9.05
C ASN A 78 7.89 -23.81 9.48
N TYR A 79 8.96 -23.01 9.56
CA TYR A 79 10.25 -23.51 10.05
C TYR A 79 10.15 -24.07 11.48
N TYR A 80 9.51 -23.33 12.38
CA TYR A 80 9.31 -23.76 13.77
C TYR A 80 8.52 -25.07 13.87
N LEU A 81 7.47 -25.25 13.06
CA LEU A 81 6.62 -26.45 13.09
C LEU A 81 7.37 -27.72 12.65
N PHE A 82 8.32 -27.61 11.72
CA PHE A 82 9.09 -28.76 11.23
C PHE A 82 10.40 -29.00 12.00
N GLN A 83 11.06 -27.95 12.48
CA GLN A 83 12.38 -28.02 13.13
C GLN A 83 12.32 -27.90 14.65
N GLY A 84 11.17 -27.52 15.23
CA GLY A 84 10.99 -27.34 16.68
C GLY A 84 11.76 -26.17 17.28
N THR A 85 12.40 -25.33 16.45
CA THR A 85 13.20 -24.19 16.88
C THR A 85 12.99 -23.00 15.94
N ILE A 86 13.37 -21.81 16.40
CA ILE A 86 13.38 -20.60 15.56
C ILE A 86 14.68 -20.58 14.79
N LYS A 87 14.61 -20.26 13.49
CA LYS A 87 15.80 -20.18 12.64
C LYS A 87 16.73 -19.10 13.18
N GLU A 88 17.97 -19.48 13.49
CA GLU A 88 18.98 -18.50 13.87
C GLU A 88 19.30 -17.58 12.69
N MET A 89 19.46 -16.29 13.00
CA MET A 89 19.66 -15.25 12.01
C MET A 89 20.86 -14.41 12.39
N HIS A 90 21.67 -14.05 11.39
CA HIS A 90 22.75 -13.10 11.58
C HIS A 90 22.20 -11.72 11.99
N LEU A 91 22.97 -10.93 12.75
CA LEU A 91 22.55 -9.62 13.25
C LEU A 91 22.05 -8.68 12.14
N VAL A 92 22.69 -8.73 10.97
CA VAL A 92 22.28 -7.98 9.77
C VAL A 92 20.87 -8.37 9.32
N ALA A 93 20.57 -9.67 9.29
CA ALA A 93 19.26 -10.17 8.89
C ALA A 93 18.17 -9.83 9.93
N ILE A 94 18.50 -9.85 11.23
CA ILE A 94 17.59 -9.42 12.31
C ILE A 94 17.28 -7.92 12.17
N THR A 95 18.31 -7.10 11.93
CA THR A 95 18.15 -5.66 11.74
C THR A 95 17.29 -5.37 10.51
N ALA A 96 17.57 -6.04 9.40
CA ALA A 96 16.80 -5.91 8.17
C ALA A 96 15.32 -6.34 8.35
N LEU A 97 15.07 -7.44 9.05
CA LEU A 97 13.72 -7.89 9.39
C LEU A 97 12.98 -6.84 10.24
N THR A 98 13.65 -6.26 11.23
CA THR A 98 13.08 -5.22 12.10
C THR A 98 12.69 -3.99 11.30
N VAL A 99 13.59 -3.50 10.44
CA VAL A 99 13.32 -2.36 9.54
C VAL A 99 12.13 -2.66 8.62
N LYS A 100 12.08 -3.88 8.05
CA LYS A 100 10.97 -4.33 7.21
C LYS A 100 9.64 -4.32 7.97
N LEU A 101 9.61 -4.83 9.19
CA LEU A 101 8.40 -4.86 10.02
C LEU A 101 7.90 -3.46 10.38
N ILE A 102 8.81 -2.53 10.69
CA ILE A 102 8.47 -1.12 10.94
C ILE A 102 7.86 -0.48 9.69
N ALA A 103 8.49 -0.68 8.53
CA ALA A 103 7.99 -0.14 7.26
C ALA A 103 6.61 -0.70 6.89
N VAL A 104 6.41 -2.02 7.00
CA VAL A 104 5.10 -2.66 6.76
C VAL A 104 4.05 -2.13 7.73
N SER A 105 4.37 -1.97 9.01
CA SER A 105 3.45 -1.40 10.00
C SER A 105 3.06 0.03 9.64
N GLY A 106 4.01 0.85 9.19
CA GLY A 106 3.74 2.19 8.67
C GLY A 106 2.80 2.18 7.46
N MET A 107 2.99 1.24 6.52
CA MET A 107 2.10 1.07 5.36
C MET A 107 0.68 0.69 5.80
N VAL A 108 0.52 -0.21 6.77
CA VAL A 108 -0.80 -0.58 7.33
C VAL A 108 -1.49 0.66 7.91
N VAL A 109 -0.81 1.44 8.74
CA VAL A 109 -1.38 2.65 9.35
C VAL A 109 -1.82 3.66 8.28
N ILE A 110 -1.01 3.87 7.25
CA ILE A 110 -1.35 4.76 6.13
C ILE A 110 -2.59 4.25 5.40
N MET A 111 -2.65 2.95 5.09
CA MET A 111 -3.77 2.33 4.39
C MET A 111 -5.07 2.45 5.19
N LEU A 112 -5.04 2.15 6.48
CA LEU A 112 -6.19 2.31 7.38
C LEU A 112 -6.67 3.76 7.39
N ARG A 113 -5.75 4.73 7.45
CA ARG A 113 -6.10 6.16 7.42
C ARG A 113 -6.74 6.56 6.09
N ILE A 114 -6.22 6.09 4.95
CA ILE A 114 -6.79 6.40 3.63
C ILE A 114 -8.19 5.77 3.51
N PHE A 115 -8.34 4.49 3.85
CA PHE A 115 -9.57 3.74 3.63
C PHE A 115 -10.70 4.15 4.55
N TYR A 116 -10.43 4.38 5.84
CA TYR A 116 -11.48 4.68 6.81
C TYR A 116 -11.76 6.16 7.03
N ARG A 117 -10.84 7.07 6.64
CA ARG A 117 -11.04 8.51 6.84
C ARG A 117 -11.08 9.30 5.54
N ILE A 118 -10.10 9.12 4.65
CA ILE A 118 -9.95 10.01 3.49
C ILE A 118 -10.90 9.62 2.35
N ASN A 119 -10.91 8.35 1.94
CA ASN A 119 -11.74 7.87 0.83
C ASN A 119 -13.25 8.06 1.07
N PRO A 120 -13.81 7.77 2.27
CA PRO A 120 -15.24 7.99 2.52
C PRO A 120 -15.62 9.47 2.42
N ARG A 121 -14.80 10.37 2.98
CA ARG A 121 -15.03 11.82 2.89
C ARG A 121 -14.89 12.34 1.45
N LEU A 122 -13.93 11.83 0.68
CA LEU A 122 -13.81 12.16 -0.74
C LEU A 122 -15.03 11.72 -1.55
N ARG A 123 -15.58 10.53 -1.28
CA ARG A 123 -16.83 10.05 -1.91
C ARG A 123 -18.01 10.96 -1.59
N GLU A 124 -18.15 11.33 -0.32
CA GLU A 124 -19.21 12.22 0.14
C GLU A 124 -19.12 13.60 -0.54
N LEU A 125 -17.93 14.20 -0.60
CA LEU A 125 -17.71 15.49 -1.25
C LEU A 125 -17.95 15.40 -2.77
N PHE A 126 -17.42 14.35 -3.41
CA PHE A 126 -17.58 14.19 -4.85
C PHE A 126 -19.06 13.99 -5.27
N GLY A 127 -19.84 13.29 -4.44
CA GLY A 127 -21.28 13.12 -4.66
C GLY A 127 -22.10 14.42 -4.58
N LYS A 128 -21.53 15.52 -4.06
CA LYS A 128 -22.17 16.85 -4.03
C LYS A 128 -21.91 17.66 -5.30
N PHE A 129 -20.98 17.22 -6.15
CA PHE A 129 -20.67 17.90 -7.41
C PHE A 129 -21.56 17.38 -8.54
N SER A 130 -21.86 18.25 -9.51
CA SER A 130 -22.65 17.94 -10.69
C SER A 130 -21.92 18.45 -11.95
N PRO A 131 -22.05 17.79 -13.12
CA PRO A 131 -21.51 18.30 -14.37
C PRO A 131 -22.11 19.66 -14.80
N THR A 132 -23.34 19.94 -14.37
CA THR A 132 -24.13 21.09 -14.84
C THR A 132 -24.14 22.28 -13.88
N ALA A 133 -23.68 22.09 -12.64
CA ALA A 133 -23.68 23.13 -11.61
C ALA A 133 -22.26 23.50 -11.22
N LYS A 134 -21.99 24.80 -11.00
CA LYS A 134 -20.71 25.23 -10.46
C LYS A 134 -20.59 24.68 -9.03
N PRO A 135 -19.51 23.95 -8.71
CA PRO A 135 -19.32 23.42 -7.36
C PRO A 135 -19.17 24.56 -6.35
N ASP A 136 -19.65 24.32 -5.14
CA ASP A 136 -19.43 25.22 -4.02
C ASP A 136 -17.93 25.32 -3.70
N GLU A 137 -17.41 26.54 -3.58
CA GLU A 137 -15.96 26.80 -3.47
C GLU A 137 -15.35 26.20 -2.20
N ALA A 138 -16.12 26.13 -1.10
CA ALA A 138 -15.65 25.53 0.15
C ALA A 138 -15.50 24.00 0.00
N ASN A 139 -16.49 23.34 -0.59
CA ASN A 139 -16.45 21.90 -0.87
C ASN A 139 -15.35 21.54 -1.90
N GLU A 140 -15.17 22.34 -2.95
CA GLU A 140 -14.13 22.14 -3.96
C GLU A 140 -12.73 22.23 -3.32
N LYS A 141 -12.50 23.25 -2.47
CA LYS A 141 -11.24 23.41 -1.74
C LYS A 141 -10.97 22.26 -0.77
N GLU A 142 -11.98 21.80 -0.04
CA GLU A 142 -11.84 20.64 0.85
C GLU A 142 -11.47 19.37 0.06
N PHE A 143 -12.16 19.13 -1.06
CA PHE A 143 -11.93 17.99 -1.94
C PHE A 143 -10.48 17.94 -2.44
N PHE A 144 -9.96 19.04 -2.99
CA PHE A 144 -8.57 19.10 -3.45
C PHE A 144 -7.55 18.97 -2.33
N THR A 145 -7.85 19.52 -1.16
CA THR A 145 -6.99 19.38 0.03
C THR A 145 -6.89 17.91 0.47
N LEU A 146 -8.01 17.19 0.48
CA LEU A 146 -8.03 15.76 0.82
C LEU A 146 -7.34 14.91 -0.24
N ARG A 147 -7.48 15.23 -1.53
CA ARG A 147 -6.73 14.57 -2.62
C ARG A 147 -5.22 14.77 -2.47
N ALA A 148 -4.78 15.98 -2.16
CA ALA A 148 -3.37 16.28 -1.89
C ALA A 148 -2.84 15.49 -0.69
N LYS A 149 -3.62 15.40 0.41
CA LYS A 149 -3.28 14.57 1.58
C LYS A 149 -3.18 13.09 1.22
N ARG A 150 -4.13 12.56 0.44
CA ARG A 150 -4.07 11.16 -0.05
C ARG A 150 -2.82 10.91 -0.88
N LYS A 151 -2.50 11.81 -1.82
CA LYS A 151 -1.29 11.73 -2.64
C LYS A 151 -0.03 11.67 -1.78
N ALA A 152 0.11 12.58 -0.81
CA ALA A 152 1.27 12.62 0.07
C ALA A 152 1.42 11.32 0.88
N LEU A 153 0.30 10.78 1.39
CA LEU A 153 0.31 9.50 2.09
C LEU A 153 0.70 8.33 1.17
N CYS A 154 0.22 8.30 -0.07
CA CYS A 154 0.63 7.31 -1.06
C CYS A 154 2.13 7.42 -1.39
N GLU A 155 2.68 8.63 -1.45
CA GLU A 155 4.12 8.85 -1.65
C GLU A 155 4.95 8.31 -0.50
N ILE A 156 4.53 8.56 0.75
CA ILE A 156 5.17 7.99 1.94
C ILE A 156 5.04 6.45 1.94
N CYS A 157 3.88 5.91 1.56
CA CYS A 157 3.66 4.48 1.46
C CYS A 157 4.60 3.83 0.43
N LEU A 158 4.83 4.49 -0.71
CA LEU A 158 5.78 4.03 -1.72
C LEU A 158 7.22 4.00 -1.18
N VAL A 159 7.62 5.00 -0.40
CA VAL A 159 8.93 5.00 0.27
C VAL A 159 9.07 3.81 1.23
N PHE A 160 8.05 3.51 2.03
CA PHE A 160 8.06 2.32 2.87
C PHE A 160 8.13 1.03 2.06
N ALA A 161 7.40 0.92 0.94
CA ALA A 161 7.48 -0.25 0.06
C ALA A 161 8.90 -0.45 -0.50
N ILE A 162 9.60 0.63 -0.87
CA ILE A 162 11.01 0.57 -1.30
C ILE A 162 11.91 0.10 -0.16
N ILE A 163 11.72 0.63 1.06
CA ILE A 163 12.46 0.17 2.25
C ILE A 163 12.26 -1.32 2.47
N VAL A 164 11.04 -1.84 2.33
CA VAL A 164 10.75 -3.27 2.44
C VAL A 164 11.49 -4.10 1.38
N LEU A 165 11.51 -3.63 0.13
CA LEU A 165 12.23 -4.30 -0.96
C LEU A 165 13.74 -4.35 -0.69
N VAL A 166 14.33 -3.21 -0.33
CA VAL A 166 15.77 -3.11 -0.03
C VAL A 166 16.13 -3.96 1.19
N ALA A 167 15.38 -3.85 2.29
CA ALA A 167 15.62 -4.65 3.49
C ALA A 167 15.50 -6.16 3.22
N SER A 168 14.61 -6.57 2.31
CA SER A 168 14.45 -7.99 1.96
C SER A 168 15.71 -8.60 1.33
N ALA A 169 16.55 -7.81 0.65
CA ALA A 169 17.81 -8.28 0.08
C ALA A 169 18.83 -8.73 1.16
N PHE A 170 18.71 -8.19 2.37
CA PHE A 170 19.62 -8.50 3.49
C PHE A 170 19.14 -9.68 4.36
N LEU A 171 17.97 -10.26 4.07
CA LEU A 171 17.46 -11.43 4.79
C LEU A 171 18.21 -12.73 4.42
N GLY A 172 18.94 -12.73 3.31
CA GLY A 172 19.75 -13.87 2.86
C GLY A 172 21.08 -14.04 3.60
N PHE A 173 21.46 -13.10 4.46
CA PHE A 173 22.67 -13.22 5.28
C PHE A 173 22.47 -14.33 6.33
N SER A 174 23.11 -15.48 6.10
CA SER A 174 23.21 -16.55 7.08
C SER A 174 24.34 -16.29 8.09
N ILE A 175 24.28 -17.01 9.21
CA ILE A 175 25.41 -17.18 10.13
C ILE A 175 26.51 -17.98 9.44
#